data_AF-A0A6I8MB90-F1
#
_entry.id   AF-A0A6I8MB90-F1
#
_cell.length_a   1.000
_cell.length_b   1.000
_cell.length_c   1.000
_cell.angle_alpha   90.00
_cell.angle_beta   90.00
_cell.angle_gamma   90.00
#
_symmetry.space_group_name_H-M   'P 1'
#
loop_
_entity.id
_entity.type
_entity.pdbx_description
1 polymer ?
#
loop_
_entity_poly.entity_id
_entity_poly.type
_entity_poly.pdbx_seq_one_letter_code
_entity_poly.pdbx_strand_id
1 'polypeptide(L)' 'MSTAAILMMLLFIIVIWGGLVLALITLIKHPDETSGILGEHDFATDDVLIAQEHTS' A
#
# COMPACT_ATOMS: atom_id res chain seq x y z
N MET A 1 -34.62 1.25 -14.57
CA MET A 1 -33.48 1.63 -13.70
C MET A 1 -33.35 3.14 -13.76
N SER A 2 -33.45 3.85 -12.63
CA SER A 2 -33.36 5.31 -12.64
C SER A 2 -31.91 5.78 -12.71
N THR A 3 -31.65 6.87 -13.43
CA THR A 3 -30.33 7.50 -13.50
C THR A 3 -29.81 7.87 -12.10
N ALA A 4 -30.71 8.32 -11.22
CA ALA A 4 -30.39 8.62 -9.83
C ALA A 4 -29.86 7.40 -9.06
N ALA A 5 -30.41 6.20 -9.28
CA ALA A 5 -29.93 4.98 -8.63
C ALA A 5 -28.52 4.60 -9.07
N ILE A 6 -28.20 4.77 -10.36
CA ILE A 6 -26.87 4.49 -10.91
C ILE A 6 -25.82 5.46 -10.34
N LEU A 7 -26.16 6.75 -10.26
CA LEU A 7 -25.28 7.76 -9.68
C LEU A 7 -24.97 7.47 -8.20
N MET A 8 -25.99 7.10 -7.42
CA MET A 8 -25.82 6.74 -6.02
C MET A 8 -24.97 5.48 -5.84
N MET A 9 -25.16 4.48 -6.71
CA MET A 9 -24.35 3.27 -6.71
C MET A 9 -22.86 3.58 -6.98
N LEU A 10 -22.55 4.38 -8.00
CA LEU A 10 -21.18 4.78 -8.31
C LEU A 10 -20.53 5.57 -7.17
N LEU A 11 -21.28 6.48 -6.55
CA LEU A 11 -20.82 7.25 -5.40
C LEU A 11 -20.37 6.32 -4.26
N PHE A 12 -21.20 5.33 -3.90
CA PHE A 12 -20.86 4.36 -2.86
C PHE A 12 -19.64 3.50 -3.23
N ILE A 13 -19.53 3.05 -4.48
CA ILE A 13 -18.37 2.29 -4.94
C ILE A 13 -17.09 3.12 -4.78
N ILE A 14 -17.11 4.37 -5.21
CA ILE A 14 -15.94 5.27 -5.12
C ILE A 14 -15.61 5.58 -3.65
N VAL A 15 -16.60 5.78 -2.78
CA VAL A 15 -16.35 6.10 -1.36
C VAL A 15 -15.79 4.88 -0.61
N ILE A 16 -16.35 3.69 -0.82
CA ILE A 16 -15.91 2.46 -0.14
C ILE A 16 -14.52 2.04 -0.65
N TRP A 17 -14.33 2.05 -1.97
CA TRP A 17 -13.14 1.48 -2.59
C TRP A 17 -12.07 2.51 -2.94
N GLY A 18 -12.40 3.79 -3.05
CA GLY A 18 -11.47 4.84 -3.46
C GLY A 18 -10.30 5.00 -2.49
N GLY A 19 -10.55 4.93 -1.18
CA GLY A 19 -9.48 4.95 -0.18
C GLY A 19 -8.54 3.75 -0.29
N LEU A 20 -9.09 2.56 -0.57
CA LEU A 20 -8.31 1.34 -0.75
C LEU A 20 -7.43 1.42 -2.01
N VAL A 21 -8.00 1.84 -3.15
CA VAL A 21 -7.24 2.01 -4.40
C VAL A 21 -6.11 3.02 -4.22
N LEU A 22 -6.36 4.13 -3.53
CA LEU A 22 -5.35 5.14 -3.26
C LEU A 22 -4.23 4.60 -2.34
N ALA A 23 -4.58 3.82 -1.31
CA ALA A 23 -3.61 3.17 -0.44
C ALA A 23 -2.73 2.17 -1.20
N LEU A 24 -3.32 1.33 -2.07
CA LEU A 24 -2.56 0.41 -2.91
C LEU A 24 -1.60 1.15 -3.86
N ILE A 25 -2.06 2.22 -4.53
CA ILE A 25 -1.20 3.01 -5.41
C ILE A 25 -0.04 3.62 -4.63
N THR A 26 -0.30 4.08 -3.40
CA THR A 26 0.73 4.67 -2.53
C THR A 26 1.76 3.62 -2.13
N LEU A 27 1.32 2.43 -1.72
CA LEU A 27 2.20 1.32 -1.32
C LEU A 27 3.07 0.83 -2.48
N ILE A 28 2.51 0.71 -3.68
CA ILE A 28 3.29 0.29 -4.87
C ILE A 28 4.36 1.34 -5.23
N LYS A 29 4.04 2.63 -5.08
CA LYS A 29 4.96 3.73 -5.40
C LYS A 29 6.02 3.97 -4.33
N HIS A 30 5.68 3.68 -3.08
CA HIS A 30 6.56 3.83 -1.93
C HIS A 30 6.60 2.52 -1.15
N PRO A 31 7.34 1.50 -1.66
CA PRO A 31 7.59 0.29 -0.91
C PRO A 31 8.21 0.62 0.46
N ASP A 32 7.79 -0.06 1.51
CA ASP A 32 8.26 0.16 2.89
C ASP A 32 9.79 0.01 3.02
N GLU A 33 10.40 -0.77 2.14
CA GLU A 33 11.85 -1.02 2.07
C GLU A 33 12.64 0.18 1.54
N THR A 34 11.98 1.07 0.80
CA THR A 34 12.61 2.22 0.14
C THR A 34 12.09 3.55 0.65
N SER A 35 11.16 3.53 1.61
CA SER A 35 10.47 4.71 2.09
C SER A 35 10.32 4.70 3.62
N GLY A 36 10.27 5.89 4.22
CA GLY A 36 10.14 6.04 5.67
C GLY A 36 11.41 5.65 6.44
N ILE A 37 11.24 5.32 7.73
CA ILE A 37 12.36 5.05 8.66
C ILE A 37 13.12 3.75 8.32
N LEU A 38 12.45 2.82 7.63
CA LEU A 38 12.99 1.50 7.28
C LEU A 38 13.95 1.60 6.09
N GLY A 39 13.62 2.41 5.07
CA GLY A 39 14.52 2.66 3.94
C GLY A 39 15.74 3.55 4.23
N GLU A 40 15.77 4.24 5.38
CA GLU A 40 16.92 5.06 5.82
C GLU A 40 17.97 4.24 6.61
N HIS A 41 17.66 3.01 7.01
CA HIS A 41 18.56 2.18 7.80
C HIS A 41 19.14 1.03 6.98
N ASP A 42 20.43 1.13 6.63
CA ASP A 42 21.19 0.13 5.86
C ASP A 42 21.14 -1.31 6.43
N PHE A 43 20.76 -1.49 7.70
CA PHE A 43 20.65 -2.80 8.36
C PHE A 43 19.21 -3.34 8.47
N ALA A 44 18.21 -2.60 8.00
CA ALA A 44 16.79 -2.98 8.07
C ALA A 44 16.26 -3.60 6.77
N THR A 45 17.11 -3.75 5.75
CA THR A 45 16.78 -4.40 4.48
C THR A 45 16.65 -5.92 4.67
N ASP A 46 15.72 -6.54 3.95
CA ASP A 46 15.47 -7.99 3.97
C ASP A 46 16.75 -8.80 3.74
N ASP A 47 17.61 -8.39 2.81
CA ASP A 47 18.88 -9.06 2.51
C ASP A 47 19.79 -9.20 3.75
N VAL A 48 19.84 -8.17 4.60
CA VAL A 48 20.68 -8.14 5.81
C VAL A 48 20.07 -8.99 6.91
N LEU A 49 18.74 -8.93 7.08
CA LEU A 49 18.03 -9.71 8.10
C LEU A 49 18.06 -11.22 7.80
N ILE A 50 17.88 -11.60 6.54
CA ILE A 50 18.00 -12.99 6.07
C ILE A 50 19.43 -13.50 6.28
N ALA A 51 20.44 -12.68 5.99
CA ALA A 51 21.84 -13.04 6.22
C ALA A 51 22.14 -13.27 7.72
N GLN A 52 21.52 -12.50 8.61
CA GLN A 52 21.67 -12.68 10.06
C GLN A 52 21.00 -13.97 10.58
N GLU A 53 19.81 -14.31 10.09
CA GLU A 53 19.10 -15.55 10.46
C GLU A 53 19.95 -16.80 10.15
N HIS A 54 20.62 -16.83 9.00
CA HIS A 54 21.46 -17.96 8.60
C HIS A 54 22.79 -18.06 9.37
N THR A 55 23.19 -17.02 10.10
CA THR A 55 24.42 -16.99 10.90
C THR A 55 24.23 -17.21 12.39
N SER A 56 22.98 -17.35 12.86
CA SER A 56 22.61 -17.69 14.25
C SER A 56 22.30 -19.16 14.45
#